data_AF-A0A6A3B1J5-F1
#
_entry.id   AF-A0A6A3B1J5-F1
#
_cell.length_a   1.000
_cell.length_b   1.000
_cell.length_c   1.000
_cell.angle_alpha   90.00
_cell.angle_beta   90.00
_cell.angle_gamma   90.00
#
_symmetry.space_group_name_H-M   'P 1'
#
loop_
_entity.id
_entity.type
_entity.pdbx_description
1 polymer ?
#
loop_
_entity_poly.entity_id
_entity_poly.type
_entity_poly.pdbx_seq_one_letter_code
_entity_poly.pdbx_strand_id
1 'polypeptide(L)'
;MAAASIVFRRSNPAYSSELLRHAYQLFEFADKYRGKYDSSITVAQKYYRSVSGYNDELLWAAAWLYQASNNEYYLNYLGKNGDSMGGTGWAMTEFGWDVKYAGVQTLVAKFLMQSKAGLHAPVFERYHQKAEYFMCSLIGKGGRNIQKTPGGLIFRQRWNNMQFVTGASFLATVFSDYLTSSRGSLKCAAGNVAPSELLSFAKSQVDYILGDNPRATSYMVGYGNNFPRQVHHRGSSIVSIKVDAKFVACRQGYATWYSRKASDPNVLAGALVGGPDAYDNFADERDNYEQTEPATYNNAPLLGILARLGGGHGGYNQLLPVVVPAPNPVVAKPKPAPKPNPASSSSPITIVQKMTTSWNDKGKTYYRYSTIVTNKSYKTLKDLKLSISKLYGPLWGLAKSGNSYGFPTWLNSLPAGKSLEFVYIHSTSPADVSVSSYNLG
;
A
#
# COMPACT_ATOMS: atom_id res chain seq x y z
N MET A 1 2.66 -4.53 1.26
CA MET A 1 3.10 -5.71 2.04
C MET A 1 4.27 -6.45 1.38
N ALA A 2 4.19 -6.83 0.10
CA ALA A 2 5.29 -7.52 -0.60
C ALA A 2 6.64 -6.77 -0.50
N ALA A 3 6.68 -5.47 -0.82
CA ALA A 3 7.89 -4.65 -0.67
C ALA A 3 8.46 -4.67 0.77
N ALA A 4 7.61 -4.49 1.78
CA ALA A 4 8.02 -4.50 3.19
C ALA A 4 8.58 -5.86 3.63
N SER A 5 8.08 -6.99 3.10
CA SER A 5 8.64 -8.32 3.38
C SER A 5 10.11 -8.42 2.98
N ILE A 6 10.55 -7.71 1.94
CA ILE A 6 11.96 -7.68 1.51
C ILE A 6 12.81 -7.01 2.59
N VAL A 7 12.35 -5.88 3.12
CA VAL A 7 13.07 -5.08 4.12
C VAL A 7 13.23 -5.86 5.42
N PHE A 8 12.16 -6.51 5.90
CA PHE A 8 12.19 -7.27 7.16
C PHE A 8 12.83 -8.66 7.04
N ARG A 9 13.20 -9.10 5.84
CA ARG A 9 13.68 -10.47 5.60
C ARG A 9 14.83 -10.90 6.51
N ARG A 10 15.77 -9.98 6.78
CA ARG A 10 16.95 -10.25 7.62
C ARG A 10 16.70 -9.97 9.09
N SER A 11 16.06 -8.85 9.41
CA SER A 11 15.88 -8.39 10.80
C SER A 11 14.71 -9.06 11.52
N ASN A 12 13.67 -9.46 10.80
CA ASN A 12 12.51 -10.17 11.35
C ASN A 12 11.91 -11.14 10.32
N PRO A 13 12.53 -12.32 10.12
CA PRO A 13 12.11 -13.29 9.11
C PRO A 13 10.65 -13.77 9.28
N ALA A 14 10.19 -13.90 10.54
CA ALA A 14 8.81 -14.30 10.85
C ALA A 14 7.80 -13.26 10.35
N TYR A 15 8.03 -11.99 10.68
CA TYR A 15 7.18 -10.89 10.20
C TYR A 15 7.27 -10.69 8.69
N SER A 16 8.46 -10.85 8.09
CA SER A 16 8.63 -10.88 6.63
C SER A 16 7.74 -11.96 5.98
N SER A 17 7.72 -13.16 6.55
CA SER A 17 6.91 -14.28 6.05
C SER A 17 5.41 -14.00 6.20
N GLU A 18 4.99 -13.38 7.30
CA GLU A 18 3.62 -12.95 7.52
C GLU A 18 3.18 -11.89 6.50
N LEU A 19 4.01 -10.86 6.25
CA LEU A 19 3.76 -9.84 5.26
C LEU A 19 3.65 -10.42 3.84
N LEU A 20 4.54 -11.34 3.46
CA LEU A 20 4.51 -11.96 2.14
C LEU A 20 3.27 -12.86 1.98
N ARG A 21 2.92 -13.64 3.01
CA ARG A 21 1.69 -14.45 3.01
C ARG A 21 0.45 -13.59 2.79
N HIS A 22 0.32 -12.47 3.52
CA HIS A 22 -0.80 -11.57 3.35
C HIS A 22 -0.77 -10.83 1.99
N ALA A 23 0.42 -10.53 1.46
CA ALA A 23 0.53 -9.96 0.12
C ALA A 23 -0.03 -10.91 -0.97
N TYR A 24 0.23 -12.21 -0.85
CA TYR A 24 -0.37 -13.21 -1.75
C TYR A 24 -1.90 -13.26 -1.62
N GLN A 25 -2.42 -13.30 -0.39
CA GLN A 25 -3.87 -13.33 -0.14
C GLN A 25 -4.59 -12.09 -0.69
N LEU A 26 -4.00 -10.90 -0.50
CA LEU A 26 -4.56 -9.65 -1.02
C LEU A 26 -4.53 -9.59 -2.54
N PHE A 27 -3.44 -10.06 -3.17
CA PHE A 27 -3.37 -10.14 -4.63
C PHE A 27 -4.40 -11.12 -5.18
N GLU A 28 -4.51 -12.33 -4.62
CA GLU A 28 -5.49 -13.33 -5.04
C GLU A 28 -6.91 -12.77 -4.92
N PHE A 29 -7.23 -12.10 -3.82
CA PHE A 29 -8.52 -11.45 -3.63
C PHE A 29 -8.77 -10.37 -4.70
N ALA A 30 -7.82 -9.45 -4.91
CA ALA A 30 -7.96 -8.36 -5.86
C ALA A 30 -8.08 -8.85 -7.32
N ASP A 31 -7.29 -9.86 -7.69
CA ASP A 31 -7.29 -10.43 -9.05
C ASP A 31 -8.53 -11.28 -9.33
N LYS A 32 -9.09 -11.94 -8.29
CA LYS A 32 -10.32 -12.71 -8.40
C LYS A 32 -11.56 -11.82 -8.46
N TYR A 33 -11.58 -10.73 -7.70
CA TYR A 33 -12.72 -9.81 -7.58
C TYR A 33 -12.36 -8.43 -8.12
N ARG A 34 -12.06 -8.40 -9.43
CA ARG A 34 -11.61 -7.19 -10.12
C ARG A 34 -12.70 -6.12 -10.13
N GLY A 35 -12.36 -4.94 -9.65
CA GLY A 35 -13.25 -3.79 -9.55
C GLY A 35 -12.60 -2.65 -8.80
N LYS A 36 -13.14 -1.45 -8.93
CA LYS A 36 -12.66 -0.31 -8.16
C LYS A 36 -13.09 -0.47 -6.69
N TYR A 37 -12.16 -0.29 -5.76
CA TYR A 37 -12.43 -0.50 -4.33
C TYR A 37 -13.52 0.45 -3.81
N ASP A 38 -13.56 1.67 -4.36
CA ASP A 38 -14.51 2.72 -4.02
C ASP A 38 -15.92 2.48 -4.59
N SER A 39 -16.11 1.43 -5.39
CA SER A 39 -17.44 0.93 -5.75
C SER A 39 -18.08 0.18 -4.58
N SER A 40 -17.28 -0.47 -3.74
CA SER A 40 -17.73 -1.14 -2.52
C SER A 40 -17.65 -0.23 -1.29
N ILE A 41 -16.73 0.76 -1.30
CA ILE A 41 -16.53 1.73 -0.21
C ILE A 41 -16.88 3.13 -0.74
N THR A 42 -18.16 3.36 -1.01
CA THR A 42 -18.64 4.57 -1.72
C THR A 42 -18.29 5.89 -1.01
N VAL A 43 -18.18 5.87 0.33
CA VAL A 43 -17.74 7.05 1.10
C VAL A 43 -16.34 7.52 0.71
N ALA A 44 -15.46 6.60 0.28
CA ALA A 44 -14.10 6.92 -0.13
C ALA A 44 -14.06 7.74 -1.43
N GLN A 45 -15.09 7.67 -2.28
CA GLN A 45 -15.15 8.42 -3.55
C GLN A 45 -15.06 9.94 -3.37
N LYS A 46 -15.39 10.45 -2.18
CA LYS A 46 -15.28 11.89 -1.86
C LYS A 46 -13.86 12.33 -1.49
N TYR A 47 -12.96 11.40 -1.21
CA TYR A 47 -11.63 11.67 -0.66
C TYR A 47 -10.52 11.03 -1.49
N TYR A 48 -10.62 9.72 -1.72
CA TYR A 48 -9.62 8.88 -2.38
C TYR A 48 -10.25 8.10 -3.54
N ARG A 49 -11.02 8.76 -4.40
CA ARG A 49 -11.66 8.10 -5.54
C ARG A 49 -10.63 7.37 -6.41
N SER A 50 -10.92 6.12 -6.76
CA SER A 50 -10.13 5.36 -7.74
C SER A 50 -10.41 5.91 -9.13
N VAL A 51 -9.56 6.81 -9.63
CA VAL A 51 -9.74 7.42 -10.96
C VAL A 51 -9.10 6.52 -12.01
N SER A 52 -7.82 6.17 -11.82
CA SER A 52 -7.03 5.24 -12.65
C SER A 52 -7.66 3.85 -12.80
N GLY A 53 -8.35 3.38 -11.76
CA GLY A 53 -8.94 2.05 -11.69
C GLY A 53 -8.17 1.12 -10.76
N TYR A 54 -7.96 -0.13 -11.19
CA TYR A 54 -7.29 -1.18 -10.41
C TYR A 54 -6.23 -1.94 -11.21
N ASN A 55 -6.10 -1.65 -12.50
CA ASN A 55 -5.24 -2.41 -13.41
C ASN A 55 -3.76 -2.18 -13.07
N ASP A 56 -3.38 -0.92 -12.84
CA ASP A 56 -2.05 -0.56 -12.39
C ASP A 56 -1.76 -1.05 -10.97
N GLU A 57 -2.75 -1.11 -10.08
CA GLU A 57 -2.59 -1.73 -8.74
C GLU A 57 -2.26 -3.22 -8.85
N LEU A 58 -2.94 -3.96 -9.73
CA LEU A 58 -2.66 -5.39 -9.95
C LEU A 58 -1.25 -5.60 -10.53
N LEU A 59 -0.87 -4.83 -11.54
CA LEU A 59 0.49 -4.90 -12.10
C LEU A 59 1.55 -4.50 -11.07
N TRP A 60 1.29 -3.46 -10.25
CA TRP A 60 2.18 -3.03 -9.18
C TRP A 60 2.37 -4.09 -8.11
N ALA A 61 1.27 -4.72 -7.68
CA ALA A 61 1.31 -5.82 -6.72
C ALA A 61 2.05 -7.03 -7.30
N ALA A 62 1.80 -7.41 -8.55
CA ALA A 62 2.50 -8.50 -9.23
C ALA A 62 4.02 -8.23 -9.32
N ALA A 63 4.43 -7.02 -9.69
CA ALA A 63 5.84 -6.65 -9.76
C ALA A 63 6.53 -6.75 -8.40
N TRP A 64 5.92 -6.24 -7.33
CA TRP A 64 6.49 -6.40 -5.99
C TRP A 64 6.49 -7.83 -5.48
N LEU A 65 5.47 -8.63 -5.82
CA LEU A 65 5.41 -10.05 -5.44
C LEU A 65 6.49 -10.86 -6.15
N TYR A 66 6.75 -10.59 -7.44
CA TYR A 66 7.87 -11.18 -8.15
C TYR A 66 9.20 -10.77 -7.50
N GLN A 67 9.42 -9.46 -7.29
CA GLN A 67 10.63 -8.96 -6.64
C GLN A 67 10.85 -9.55 -5.23
N ALA A 68 9.78 -9.80 -4.49
CA ALA A 68 9.85 -10.38 -3.15
C ALA A 68 10.09 -11.88 -3.15
N SER A 69 9.60 -12.64 -4.14
CA SER A 69 9.55 -14.10 -4.03
C SER A 69 10.26 -14.88 -5.14
N ASN A 70 10.63 -14.22 -6.24
CA ASN A 70 11.03 -14.85 -7.50
C ASN A 70 10.01 -15.89 -8.00
N ASN A 71 8.73 -15.78 -7.61
CA ASN A 71 7.70 -16.69 -8.07
C ASN A 71 7.28 -16.33 -9.51
N GLU A 72 7.62 -17.21 -10.44
CA GLU A 72 7.37 -17.09 -11.88
C GLU A 72 5.91 -16.84 -12.25
N TYR A 73 4.94 -17.19 -11.40
CA TYR A 73 3.54 -16.83 -11.62
C TYR A 73 3.37 -15.32 -11.83
N TYR A 74 4.04 -14.50 -11.00
CA TYR A 74 3.91 -13.05 -11.07
C TYR A 74 4.69 -12.44 -12.24
N LEU A 75 5.83 -13.02 -12.61
CA LEU A 75 6.54 -12.64 -13.85
C LEU A 75 5.65 -12.90 -15.07
N ASN A 76 5.06 -14.10 -15.14
CA ASN A 76 4.11 -14.47 -16.18
C ASN A 76 2.87 -13.57 -16.19
N TYR A 77 2.38 -13.16 -15.01
CA TYR A 77 1.25 -12.24 -14.91
C TYR A 77 1.56 -10.89 -15.55
N LEU A 78 2.73 -10.31 -15.28
CA LEU A 78 3.18 -9.04 -15.87
C LEU A 78 3.31 -9.14 -17.40
N GLY A 79 3.87 -10.23 -17.90
CA GLY A 79 4.05 -10.44 -19.34
C GLY A 79 2.73 -10.66 -20.09
N LYS A 80 1.80 -11.44 -19.51
CA LYS A 80 0.51 -11.75 -20.15
C LYS A 80 -0.51 -10.61 -20.07
N ASN A 81 -0.50 -9.85 -18.97
CA ASN A 81 -1.51 -8.82 -18.73
C ASN A 81 -1.02 -7.40 -19.03
N GLY A 82 0.28 -7.20 -19.29
CA GLY A 82 0.86 -5.86 -19.41
C GLY A 82 0.21 -4.99 -20.50
N ASP A 83 -0.14 -5.59 -21.63
CA ASP A 83 -0.82 -4.88 -22.72
C ASP A 83 -2.28 -4.56 -22.37
N SER A 84 -3.06 -5.58 -21.98
CA SER A 84 -4.49 -5.44 -21.71
C SER A 84 -4.80 -4.57 -20.48
N MET A 85 -3.88 -4.55 -19.50
CA MET A 85 -3.98 -3.70 -18.30
C MET A 85 -3.31 -2.33 -18.49
N GLY A 86 -2.75 -2.03 -19.67
CA GLY A 86 -2.18 -0.71 -20.00
C GLY A 86 -0.75 -0.46 -19.50
N GLY A 87 -0.12 -1.43 -18.84
CA GLY A 87 1.26 -1.34 -18.34
C GLY A 87 2.30 -1.00 -19.42
N THR A 88 2.12 -1.52 -20.64
CA THR A 88 3.01 -1.27 -21.79
C THR A 88 2.47 -0.19 -22.74
N GLY A 89 1.23 0.28 -22.54
CA GLY A 89 0.54 1.20 -23.44
C GLY A 89 0.67 2.66 -23.00
N TRP A 90 0.38 2.93 -21.72
CA TRP A 90 0.29 4.29 -21.20
C TRP A 90 1.65 4.98 -21.10
N ALA A 91 1.80 6.10 -21.79
CA ALA A 91 2.95 6.99 -21.70
C ALA A 91 2.71 8.01 -20.58
N MET A 92 3.21 7.70 -19.38
CA MET A 92 2.88 8.45 -18.16
C MET A 92 3.64 9.77 -18.07
N THR A 93 3.04 10.74 -17.38
CA THR A 93 3.67 11.99 -16.93
C THR A 93 3.40 12.26 -15.45
N GLU A 94 2.89 11.26 -14.72
CA GLU A 94 2.57 11.33 -13.30
C GLU A 94 2.79 9.97 -12.62
N PHE A 95 3.07 10.02 -11.33
CA PHE A 95 3.11 8.88 -10.42
C PHE A 95 2.58 9.35 -9.06
N GLY A 96 1.63 8.61 -8.48
CA GLY A 96 0.96 9.04 -7.26
C GLY A 96 0.19 7.92 -6.58
N TRP A 97 -0.55 8.28 -5.53
CA TRP A 97 -1.28 7.31 -4.72
C TRP A 97 -2.42 6.63 -5.50
N ASP A 98 -2.99 7.27 -6.52
CA ASP A 98 -4.05 6.70 -7.36
C ASP A 98 -3.47 5.98 -8.60
N VAL A 99 -2.34 6.43 -9.16
CA VAL A 99 -1.80 5.88 -10.42
C VAL A 99 -0.36 5.35 -10.30
N LYS A 100 -0.16 4.06 -10.60
CA LYS A 100 1.13 3.33 -10.43
C LYS A 100 1.88 3.02 -11.71
N TYR A 101 1.30 3.25 -12.90
CA TYR A 101 1.89 2.81 -14.17
C TYR A 101 3.38 3.17 -14.33
N ALA A 102 3.79 4.41 -14.05
CA ALA A 102 5.20 4.82 -14.13
C ALA A 102 6.10 4.03 -13.17
N GLY A 103 5.60 3.72 -11.97
CA GLY A 103 6.29 2.87 -11.00
C GLY A 103 6.39 1.42 -11.45
N VAL A 104 5.30 0.85 -12.00
CA VAL A 104 5.30 -0.50 -12.59
C VAL A 104 6.32 -0.59 -13.71
N GLN A 105 6.28 0.34 -14.66
CA GLN A 105 7.19 0.40 -15.80
C GLN A 105 8.65 0.47 -15.36
N THR A 106 8.94 1.33 -14.37
CA THR A 106 10.28 1.45 -13.76
C THR A 106 10.73 0.14 -13.12
N LEU A 107 9.88 -0.52 -12.32
CA LEU A 107 10.23 -1.76 -11.64
C LEU A 107 10.37 -2.95 -12.60
N VAL A 108 9.54 -3.05 -13.63
CA VAL A 108 9.62 -4.11 -14.65
C VAL A 108 10.85 -3.93 -15.53
N ALA A 109 11.23 -2.68 -15.85
CA ALA A 109 12.49 -2.37 -16.54
C ALA A 109 13.70 -2.93 -15.79
N LYS A 110 13.70 -2.89 -14.44
CA LYS A 110 14.73 -3.54 -13.62
C LYS A 110 14.86 -5.03 -13.94
N PHE A 111 13.75 -5.75 -14.05
CA PHE A 111 13.77 -7.20 -14.31
C PHE A 111 14.37 -7.50 -15.68
N LEU A 112 14.08 -6.67 -16.68
CA LEU A 112 14.71 -6.74 -18.00
C LEU A 112 16.23 -6.50 -17.92
N MET A 113 16.65 -5.42 -17.26
CA MET A 113 18.07 -5.08 -17.08
C MET A 113 18.85 -6.12 -16.27
N GLN A 114 18.17 -6.89 -15.41
CA GLN A 114 18.74 -8.02 -14.67
C GLN A 114 18.74 -9.34 -15.47
N SER A 115 18.34 -9.31 -16.75
CA SER A 115 18.17 -10.50 -17.58
C SER A 115 17.20 -11.53 -16.99
N LYS A 116 16.21 -11.07 -16.21
CA LYS A 116 15.18 -11.91 -15.56
C LYS A 116 13.86 -11.98 -16.32
N ALA A 117 13.73 -11.28 -17.44
CA ALA A 117 12.48 -11.25 -18.20
C ALA A 117 12.13 -12.59 -18.89
N GLY A 118 13.12 -13.46 -19.13
CA GLY A 118 12.91 -14.75 -19.80
C GLY A 118 12.17 -14.59 -21.13
N LEU A 119 11.14 -15.42 -21.36
CA LEU A 119 10.31 -15.38 -22.57
C LEU A 119 9.47 -14.09 -22.70
N HIS A 120 9.33 -13.30 -21.63
CA HIS A 120 8.58 -12.05 -21.62
C HIS A 120 9.42 -10.83 -22.01
N ALA A 121 10.69 -11.01 -22.40
CA ALA A 121 11.59 -9.93 -22.78
C ALA A 121 10.97 -8.93 -23.80
N PRO A 122 10.25 -9.36 -24.87
CA PRO A 122 9.62 -8.41 -25.80
C PRO A 122 8.58 -7.49 -25.15
N VAL A 123 7.80 -8.02 -24.20
CA VAL A 123 6.80 -7.23 -23.45
C VAL A 123 7.49 -6.30 -22.45
N PHE A 124 8.55 -6.80 -21.80
CA PHE A 124 9.29 -6.03 -20.80
C PHE A 124 10.10 -4.90 -21.43
N GLU A 125 10.57 -5.06 -22.67
CA GLU A 125 11.15 -3.96 -23.46
C GLU A 125 10.15 -2.81 -23.65
N ARG A 126 8.86 -3.12 -23.85
CA ARG A 126 7.84 -2.07 -23.94
C ARG A 126 7.59 -1.37 -22.61
N TYR A 127 7.62 -2.09 -21.49
CA TYR A 127 7.63 -1.44 -20.17
C TYR A 127 8.84 -0.53 -20.00
N HIS A 128 10.01 -1.00 -20.39
CA HIS A 128 11.27 -0.24 -20.35
C HIS A 128 11.18 1.05 -21.16
N GLN A 129 10.70 0.98 -22.41
CA GLN A 129 10.45 2.16 -23.25
C GLN A 129 9.50 3.19 -22.59
N LYS A 130 8.49 2.74 -21.84
CA LYS A 130 7.59 3.64 -21.12
C LYS A 130 8.24 4.25 -19.87
N ALA A 131 9.11 3.50 -19.19
CA ALA A 131 9.93 4.04 -18.11
C ALA A 131 10.88 5.12 -18.66
N GLU A 132 11.58 4.86 -19.76
CA GLU A 132 12.46 5.82 -20.43
C GLU A 132 11.68 7.07 -20.86
N TYR A 133 10.50 6.90 -21.46
CA TYR A 133 9.61 8.01 -21.82
C TYR A 133 9.34 8.91 -20.61
N PHE A 134 8.93 8.34 -19.47
CA PHE A 134 8.65 9.09 -18.26
C PHE A 134 9.88 9.88 -17.78
N MET A 135 11.07 9.24 -17.76
CA MET A 135 12.32 9.91 -17.36
C MET A 135 12.72 11.03 -18.32
N CYS A 136 12.56 10.83 -19.62
CA CYS A 136 12.82 11.86 -20.63
C CYS A 136 11.87 13.06 -20.48
N SER A 137 10.59 12.80 -20.17
CA SER A 137 9.60 13.85 -19.92
C SER A 137 9.92 14.70 -18.69
N LEU A 138 10.56 14.14 -17.65
CA LEU A 138 10.95 14.86 -16.44
C LEU A 138 12.06 15.89 -16.67
N ILE A 139 13.08 15.49 -17.43
CA ILE A 139 14.26 16.31 -17.70
C ILE A 139 14.08 17.25 -18.90
N GLY A 140 12.91 17.28 -19.53
CA GLY A 140 12.62 18.18 -20.65
C GLY A 140 13.15 17.70 -22.01
N LYS A 141 13.54 16.43 -22.13
CA LYS A 141 14.11 15.84 -23.37
C LYS A 141 13.17 14.85 -24.06
N GLY A 142 11.92 14.72 -23.60
CA GLY A 142 10.90 13.83 -24.15
C GLY A 142 10.03 14.50 -25.23
N GLY A 143 9.17 13.71 -25.87
CA GLY A 143 8.21 14.23 -26.86
C GLY A 143 7.07 15.07 -26.25
N ARG A 144 6.70 14.78 -24.99
CA ARG A 144 5.81 15.60 -24.17
C ARG A 144 6.42 15.74 -22.79
N ASN A 145 6.85 16.94 -22.46
CA ASN A 145 7.53 17.21 -21.20
C ASN A 145 6.54 17.52 -20.07
N ILE A 146 6.94 17.18 -18.84
CA ILE A 146 6.20 17.51 -17.64
C ILE A 146 6.33 19.02 -17.38
N GLN A 147 5.19 19.66 -17.07
CA GLN A 147 5.15 21.09 -16.77
C GLN A 147 5.93 21.38 -15.49
N LYS A 148 6.58 22.54 -15.47
CA LYS A 148 7.30 23.07 -14.32
C LYS A 148 6.86 24.50 -14.04
N THR A 149 6.92 24.91 -12.78
CA THR A 149 6.78 26.32 -12.40
C THR A 149 7.98 27.14 -12.92
N PRO A 150 7.89 28.48 -12.96
CA PRO A 150 9.05 29.34 -13.23
C PRO A 150 10.27 29.03 -12.37
N GLY A 151 10.08 28.66 -11.10
CA GLY A 151 11.13 28.24 -10.18
C GLY A 151 11.65 26.81 -10.38
N GLY A 152 11.12 26.06 -11.37
CA GLY A 152 11.63 24.75 -11.75
C GLY A 152 11.03 23.54 -11.02
N LEU A 153 10.00 23.74 -10.19
CA LEU A 153 9.26 22.65 -9.54
C LEU A 153 8.35 21.93 -10.53
N ILE A 154 8.33 20.60 -10.51
CA ILE A 154 7.29 19.82 -11.23
C ILE A 154 5.90 20.32 -10.82
N PHE A 155 5.07 20.69 -11.79
CA PHE A 155 3.71 21.15 -11.53
C PHE A 155 2.69 20.35 -12.34
N ARG A 156 1.76 19.71 -11.64
CA ARG A 156 0.73 18.86 -12.23
C ARG A 156 -0.67 19.37 -11.96
N GLN A 157 -0.94 19.78 -10.74
CA GLN A 157 -2.27 20.22 -10.30
C GLN A 157 -2.16 21.16 -9.10
N ARG A 158 -3.26 21.87 -8.79
CA ARG A 158 -3.32 22.85 -7.69
C ARG A 158 -3.31 22.21 -6.31
N TRP A 159 -4.22 21.27 -6.07
CA TRP A 159 -4.33 20.62 -4.77
C TRP A 159 -3.24 19.56 -4.58
N ASN A 160 -2.39 19.79 -3.60
CA ASN A 160 -1.39 18.84 -3.11
C ASN A 160 -0.48 18.29 -4.22
N ASN A 161 0.17 19.23 -4.91
CA ASN A 161 1.07 18.96 -6.03
C ASN A 161 2.31 18.13 -5.62
N MET A 162 2.74 18.26 -4.36
CA MET A 162 3.97 17.64 -3.85
C MET A 162 4.01 16.11 -3.95
N GLN A 163 2.87 15.43 -4.07
CA GLN A 163 2.84 13.99 -4.36
C GLN A 163 3.48 13.64 -5.71
N PHE A 164 3.27 14.48 -6.74
CA PHE A 164 3.81 14.25 -8.08
C PHE A 164 5.28 14.63 -8.14
N VAL A 165 5.67 15.69 -7.43
CA VAL A 165 7.07 16.12 -7.28
C VAL A 165 7.89 14.99 -6.65
N THR A 166 7.49 14.53 -5.48
CA THR A 166 8.23 13.52 -4.73
C THR A 166 8.16 12.15 -5.40
N GLY A 167 6.99 11.76 -5.92
CA GLY A 167 6.82 10.51 -6.66
C GLY A 167 7.72 10.43 -7.89
N ALA A 168 7.70 11.46 -8.74
CA ALA A 168 8.52 11.48 -9.94
C ALA A 168 10.03 11.56 -9.64
N SER A 169 10.42 12.38 -8.66
CA SER A 169 11.81 12.50 -8.22
C SER A 169 12.34 11.19 -7.64
N PHE A 170 11.49 10.44 -6.92
CA PHE A 170 11.84 9.11 -6.44
C PHE A 170 12.09 8.13 -7.58
N LEU A 171 11.22 8.11 -8.61
CA LEU A 171 11.43 7.25 -9.77
C LEU A 171 12.70 7.65 -10.55
N ALA A 172 12.97 8.94 -10.74
CA ALA A 172 14.21 9.42 -11.37
C ALA A 172 15.46 8.97 -10.60
N THR A 173 15.41 9.04 -9.27
CA THR A 173 16.48 8.55 -8.38
C THR A 173 16.71 7.05 -8.56
N VAL A 174 15.64 6.25 -8.53
CA VAL A 174 15.72 4.79 -8.68
C VAL A 174 16.22 4.39 -10.07
N PHE A 175 15.73 5.04 -11.13
CA PHE A 175 16.12 4.72 -12.50
C PHE A 175 17.55 5.14 -12.81
N SER A 176 18.04 6.23 -12.22
CA SER A 176 19.47 6.60 -12.24
C SER A 176 20.34 5.47 -11.69
N ASP A 177 19.97 4.88 -10.55
CA ASP A 177 20.71 3.74 -9.98
C ASP A 177 20.64 2.49 -10.87
N TYR A 178 19.50 2.24 -11.53
CA TYR A 178 19.38 1.12 -12.49
C TYR A 178 20.32 1.29 -13.67
N LEU A 179 20.35 2.48 -14.30
CA LEU A 179 21.23 2.77 -15.42
C LEU A 179 22.71 2.72 -15.00
N THR A 180 23.05 3.28 -13.84
CA THR A 180 24.41 3.23 -13.31
C THR A 180 24.87 1.79 -13.15
N SER A 181 24.01 0.95 -12.55
CA SER A 181 24.34 -0.44 -12.29
C SER A 181 24.44 -1.27 -13.58
N SER A 182 23.62 -0.97 -14.60
CA SER A 182 23.65 -1.65 -15.90
C SER A 182 24.68 -1.07 -16.87
N ARG A 183 25.41 -0.02 -16.46
CA ARG A 183 26.33 0.76 -17.31
C ARG A 183 25.64 1.32 -18.56
N GLY A 184 24.36 1.63 -18.44
CA GLY A 184 23.53 2.20 -19.48
C GLY A 184 23.43 3.72 -19.41
N SER A 185 22.81 4.30 -20.44
CA SER A 185 22.42 5.71 -20.51
C SER A 185 20.98 5.81 -20.99
N LEU A 186 20.24 6.81 -20.53
CA LEU A 186 18.89 7.06 -21.00
C LEU A 186 18.93 7.72 -22.38
N LYS A 187 18.19 7.16 -23.34
CA LYS A 187 18.08 7.72 -24.70
C LYS A 187 16.80 8.52 -24.84
N CYS A 188 16.93 9.84 -25.00
CA CYS A 188 15.79 10.73 -25.21
C CYS A 188 15.78 11.34 -26.62
N ALA A 189 14.63 11.88 -27.03
CA ALA A 189 14.47 12.52 -28.34
C ALA A 189 15.44 13.70 -28.54
N ALA A 190 15.69 14.46 -27.47
CA ALA A 190 16.63 15.59 -27.47
C ALA A 190 18.04 15.20 -26.97
N GLY A 191 18.46 13.95 -27.18
CA GLY A 191 19.82 13.47 -26.90
C GLY A 191 19.93 12.54 -25.69
N ASN A 192 21.13 11.99 -25.51
CA ASN A 192 21.43 11.06 -24.42
C ASN A 192 21.52 11.78 -23.08
N VAL A 193 21.23 11.04 -22.02
CA VAL A 193 21.17 11.53 -20.65
C VAL A 193 21.93 10.56 -19.76
N ALA A 194 22.95 11.09 -19.08
CA ALA A 194 23.73 10.32 -18.12
C ALA A 194 22.90 10.02 -16.87
N PRO A 195 23.16 8.91 -16.17
CA PRO A 195 22.50 8.62 -14.89
C PRO A 195 22.65 9.75 -13.87
N SER A 196 23.80 10.43 -13.85
CA SER A 196 24.06 11.58 -12.98
C SER A 196 23.16 12.78 -13.26
N GLU A 197 22.73 13.00 -14.51
CA GLU A 197 21.78 14.07 -14.86
C GLU A 197 20.40 13.78 -14.25
N LEU A 198 19.92 12.53 -14.28
CA LEU A 198 18.66 12.13 -13.63
C LEU A 198 18.70 12.31 -12.11
N LEU A 199 19.81 11.92 -11.47
CA LEU A 199 19.97 12.11 -10.03
C LEU A 199 20.07 13.58 -9.65
N SER A 200 20.77 14.39 -10.46
CA SER A 200 20.86 15.84 -10.28
C SER A 200 19.49 16.51 -10.42
N PHE A 201 18.68 16.06 -11.38
CA PHE A 201 17.30 16.50 -11.49
C PHE A 201 16.48 16.17 -10.24
N ALA A 202 16.53 14.93 -9.76
CA ALA A 202 15.83 14.55 -8.52
C ALA A 202 16.30 15.37 -7.31
N LYS A 203 17.62 15.63 -7.20
CA LYS A 203 18.18 16.50 -6.17
C LYS A 203 17.63 17.93 -6.28
N SER A 204 17.52 18.51 -7.46
CA SER A 204 16.97 19.86 -7.64
C SER A 204 15.54 20.00 -7.10
N GLN A 205 14.73 18.95 -7.22
CA GLN A 205 13.37 18.95 -6.66
C GLN A 205 13.38 18.86 -5.13
N VAL A 206 14.33 18.13 -4.55
CA VAL A 206 14.55 18.10 -3.09
C VAL A 206 15.07 19.46 -2.60
N ASP A 207 16.03 20.06 -3.29
CA ASP A 207 16.57 21.38 -2.95
C ASP A 207 15.44 22.43 -2.98
N TYR A 208 14.58 22.40 -4.01
CA TYR A 208 13.38 23.23 -4.08
C TYR A 208 12.47 23.02 -2.86
N ILE A 209 12.15 21.75 -2.52
CA ILE A 209 11.32 21.42 -1.34
C ILE A 209 11.93 21.98 -0.05
N LEU A 210 13.26 22.00 0.06
CA LEU A 210 13.98 22.40 1.27
C LEU A 210 14.35 23.89 1.33
N GLY A 211 14.06 24.67 0.28
CA GLY A 211 14.16 26.12 0.31
C GLY A 211 14.87 26.76 -0.88
N ASP A 212 15.43 26.01 -1.82
CA ASP A 212 16.01 26.55 -3.06
C ASP A 212 14.92 26.84 -4.10
N ASN A 213 14.10 27.84 -3.77
CA ASN A 213 12.96 28.28 -4.57
C ASN A 213 12.80 29.80 -4.49
N PRO A 214 12.01 30.42 -5.38
CA PRO A 214 11.85 31.89 -5.42
C PRO A 214 11.40 32.54 -4.10
N ARG A 215 10.82 31.76 -3.19
CA ARG A 215 10.34 32.23 -1.88
C ARG A 215 11.31 31.97 -0.73
N ALA A 216 12.45 31.33 -0.98
CA ALA A 216 13.39 30.89 0.05
C ALA A 216 12.69 30.18 1.24
N THR A 217 11.67 29.36 0.95
CA THR A 217 10.80 28.72 1.95
C THR A 217 10.91 27.21 1.85
N SER A 218 11.24 26.54 2.95
CA SER A 218 11.13 25.08 3.04
C SER A 218 9.66 24.68 3.10
N TYR A 219 9.21 23.82 2.20
CA TYR A 219 7.89 23.19 2.25
C TYR A 219 7.84 21.97 3.18
N MET A 220 8.98 21.59 3.78
CA MET A 220 9.05 20.62 4.85
C MET A 220 9.00 21.34 6.21
N VAL A 221 7.92 21.09 6.95
CA VAL A 221 7.65 21.72 8.25
C VAL A 221 8.77 21.40 9.23
N GLY A 222 9.29 22.42 9.91
CA GLY A 222 10.37 22.27 10.89
C GLY A 222 11.78 22.18 10.31
N TYR A 223 11.95 22.27 8.99
CA TYR A 223 13.26 22.28 8.34
C TYR A 223 13.65 23.70 7.88
N GLY A 224 14.88 24.11 8.15
CA GLY A 224 15.39 25.45 7.83
C GLY A 224 14.80 26.56 8.70
N ASN A 225 15.15 27.81 8.38
CA ASN A 225 14.72 28.98 9.15
C ASN A 225 13.33 29.51 8.73
N ASN A 226 12.89 29.19 7.51
CA ASN A 226 11.63 29.66 6.94
C ASN A 226 10.81 28.46 6.43
N PHE A 227 9.68 28.17 7.07
CA PHE A 227 8.79 27.06 6.76
C PHE A 227 7.34 27.33 7.20
N PRO A 228 6.32 26.64 6.61
CA PRO A 228 4.91 26.80 6.97
C PRO A 228 4.61 26.62 8.46
N ARG A 229 3.87 27.58 9.03
CA ARG A 229 3.48 27.62 10.44
C ARG A 229 1.98 27.45 10.64
N GLN A 230 1.15 27.49 9.60
CA GLN A 230 -0.30 27.31 9.68
C GLN A 230 -0.73 26.11 8.84
N VAL A 231 -0.25 24.93 9.22
CA VAL A 231 -0.45 23.68 8.47
C VAL A 231 -1.90 23.22 8.63
N HIS A 232 -2.53 22.72 7.56
CA HIS A 232 -3.87 22.13 7.61
C HIS A 232 -3.86 20.76 8.33
N HIS A 233 -3.55 20.76 9.63
CA HIS A 233 -3.44 19.55 10.44
C HIS A 233 -3.99 19.77 11.85
N ARG A 234 -5.00 18.98 12.24
CA ARG A 234 -5.71 19.13 13.53
C ARG A 234 -4.79 18.96 14.73
N GLY A 235 -3.94 17.93 14.72
CA GLY A 235 -2.99 17.70 15.82
C GLY A 235 -1.86 18.74 15.88
N SER A 236 -1.63 19.50 14.81
CA SER A 236 -0.65 20.60 14.76
C SER A 236 -1.28 21.86 15.35
N SER A 237 -2.47 22.19 14.84
CA SER A 237 -3.22 23.42 15.12
C SER A 237 -3.90 23.49 16.48
N ILE A 238 -4.26 22.35 17.10
CA ILE A 238 -4.90 22.32 18.42
C ILE A 238 -3.83 22.12 19.51
N VAL A 239 -3.88 22.90 20.60
CA VAL A 239 -2.94 22.78 21.72
C VAL A 239 -2.77 21.34 22.21
N SER A 240 -1.55 20.95 22.55
CA SER A 240 -1.26 19.63 23.10
C SER A 240 -1.97 19.40 24.42
N ILE A 241 -2.44 18.16 24.65
CA ILE A 241 -3.00 17.73 25.94
C ILE A 241 -2.00 17.90 27.09
N LYS A 242 -0.69 17.89 26.77
CA LYS A 242 0.40 18.09 27.73
C LYS A 242 0.50 19.53 28.23
N VAL A 243 -0.05 20.48 27.47
CA VAL A 243 -0.06 21.92 27.79
C VAL A 243 -1.42 22.34 28.34
N ASP A 244 -2.51 21.92 27.69
CA ASP A 244 -3.87 22.11 28.18
C ASP A 244 -4.66 20.80 28.01
N ALA A 245 -5.01 20.18 29.14
CA ALA A 245 -5.73 18.91 29.17
C ALA A 245 -7.24 19.04 28.87
N LYS A 246 -7.76 20.26 28.65
CA LYS A 246 -9.17 20.47 28.31
C LYS A 246 -9.52 19.75 27.02
N PHE A 247 -10.61 18.98 27.08
CA PHE A 247 -11.14 18.29 25.92
C PHE A 247 -11.60 19.29 24.85
N VAL A 248 -11.16 19.10 23.61
CA VAL A 248 -11.58 19.90 22.45
C VAL A 248 -12.48 19.03 21.58
N ALA A 249 -13.80 19.32 21.58
CA ALA A 249 -14.75 18.61 20.73
C ALA A 249 -14.58 18.97 19.24
N CYS A 250 -15.05 18.14 18.30
CA CYS A 250 -14.89 18.36 16.85
C CYS A 250 -15.34 19.77 16.39
N ARG A 251 -16.54 20.21 16.78
CA ARG A 251 -17.07 21.55 16.42
C ARG A 251 -16.27 22.68 17.07
N GLN A 252 -15.78 22.46 18.29
CA GLN A 252 -14.96 23.42 19.00
C GLN A 252 -13.58 23.57 18.35
N GLY A 253 -13.01 22.46 17.84
CA GLY A 253 -11.82 22.46 16.99
C GLY A 253 -11.96 23.44 15.82
N TYR A 254 -13.07 23.35 15.09
CA TYR A 254 -13.38 24.28 14.02
C TYR A 254 -13.56 25.72 14.50
N ALA A 255 -14.38 25.94 15.53
CA ALA A 255 -14.71 27.29 16.00
C ALA A 255 -13.52 28.05 16.60
N THR A 256 -12.58 27.34 17.24
CA THR A 256 -11.49 27.96 18.03
C THR A 256 -10.14 27.90 17.31
N TRP A 257 -9.84 26.78 16.64
CA TRP A 257 -8.47 26.50 16.17
C TRP A 257 -8.32 26.60 14.67
N TYR A 258 -9.35 26.24 13.88
CA TYR A 258 -9.23 26.19 12.43
C TYR A 258 -8.96 27.56 11.80
N SER A 259 -9.72 28.59 12.18
CA SER A 259 -9.62 29.95 11.64
C SER A 259 -8.57 30.84 12.34
N ARG A 260 -7.87 30.31 13.36
CA ARG A 260 -6.90 31.08 14.15
C ARG A 260 -5.69 31.47 13.30
N LYS A 261 -5.40 32.77 13.16
CA LYS A 261 -4.28 33.26 12.32
C LYS A 261 -2.88 33.11 12.94
N ALA A 262 -2.79 32.67 14.19
CA ALA A 262 -1.51 32.37 14.83
C ALA A 262 -0.91 31.07 14.29
N SER A 263 0.41 30.94 14.43
CA SER A 263 1.12 29.69 14.19
C SER A 263 0.51 28.53 14.97
N ASP A 264 0.61 27.34 14.39
CA ASP A 264 0.24 26.09 15.03
C ASP A 264 1.03 25.88 16.33
N PRO A 265 0.37 25.53 17.45
CA PRO A 265 1.02 25.35 18.74
C PRO A 265 1.96 24.14 18.79
N ASN A 266 1.82 23.17 17.87
CA ASN A 266 2.70 22.01 17.78
C ASN A 266 3.36 21.97 16.41
N VAL A 267 4.68 21.94 16.36
CA VAL A 267 5.40 21.80 15.08
C VAL A 267 5.24 20.37 14.57
N LEU A 268 4.58 20.20 13.42
CA LEU A 268 4.46 18.92 12.73
C LEU A 268 5.76 18.60 11.95
N ALA A 269 6.85 18.39 12.69
CA ALA A 269 8.19 18.26 12.13
C ALA A 269 8.28 17.17 11.05
N GLY A 270 8.91 17.50 9.92
CA GLY A 270 9.13 16.62 8.77
C GLY A 270 7.94 16.48 7.82
N ALA A 271 6.77 17.04 8.14
CA ALA A 271 5.62 16.97 7.23
C ALA A 271 5.86 17.79 5.96
N LEU A 272 5.58 17.20 4.79
CA LEU A 272 5.62 17.88 3.51
C LEU A 272 4.21 18.34 3.13
N VAL A 273 4.01 19.66 3.12
CA VAL A 273 2.73 20.29 2.73
C VAL A 273 2.47 20.16 1.22
N GLY A 274 1.31 20.60 0.75
CA GLY A 274 0.88 20.52 -0.65
C GLY A 274 1.74 21.31 -1.65
N GLY A 275 2.44 22.35 -1.19
CA GLY A 275 3.40 23.13 -1.97
C GLY A 275 2.80 24.36 -2.64
N PRO A 276 3.58 25.09 -3.46
CA PRO A 276 3.13 26.31 -4.11
C PRO A 276 2.19 26.04 -5.30
N ASP A 277 1.61 27.12 -5.83
CA ASP A 277 0.86 27.11 -7.08
C ASP A 277 1.77 27.06 -8.33
N ALA A 278 1.17 27.17 -9.52
CA ALA A 278 1.87 27.08 -10.80
C ALA A 278 2.90 28.19 -11.05
N TYR A 279 2.87 29.26 -10.24
CA TYR A 279 3.70 30.45 -10.35
C TYR A 279 4.61 30.64 -9.13
N ASP A 280 4.87 29.55 -8.40
CA ASP A 280 5.70 29.53 -7.19
C ASP A 280 5.12 30.33 -6.00
N ASN A 281 3.84 30.72 -6.03
CA ASN A 281 3.20 31.42 -4.92
C ASN A 281 2.68 30.43 -3.87
N PHE A 282 2.85 30.79 -2.60
CA PHE A 282 2.40 29.99 -1.47
C PHE A 282 1.81 30.88 -0.37
N ALA A 283 0.60 30.55 0.07
CA ALA A 283 -0.06 31.20 1.21
C ALA A 283 -0.11 30.22 2.39
N ASP A 284 0.65 30.55 3.45
CA ASP A 284 0.72 29.78 4.70
C ASP A 284 -0.53 30.03 5.55
N GLU A 285 -1.65 29.46 5.10
CA GLU A 285 -2.95 29.61 5.74
C GLU A 285 -3.60 28.23 5.95
N ARG A 286 -4.11 28.01 7.17
CA ARG A 286 -4.66 26.71 7.56
C ARG A 286 -5.89 26.32 6.77
N ASP A 287 -6.66 27.27 6.28
CA ASP A 287 -7.83 27.07 5.42
C ASP A 287 -7.46 26.91 3.94
N ASN A 288 -6.24 27.25 3.53
CA ASN A 288 -5.68 26.94 2.22
C ASN A 288 -5.18 25.48 2.14
N TYR A 289 -6.11 24.55 2.31
CA TYR A 289 -5.82 23.11 2.35
C TYR A 289 -5.15 22.60 1.06
N GLU A 290 -5.35 23.26 -0.09
CA GLU A 290 -4.69 22.85 -1.34
C GLU A 290 -3.16 22.91 -1.24
N GLN A 291 -2.63 23.92 -0.53
CA GLN A 291 -1.19 24.16 -0.39
C GLN A 291 -0.65 23.74 0.98
N THR A 292 -1.43 23.85 2.05
CA THR A 292 -0.95 23.62 3.43
C THR A 292 -1.29 22.24 3.99
N GLU A 293 -1.99 21.37 3.25
CA GLU A 293 -2.28 20.00 3.67
C GLU A 293 -1.06 19.09 3.53
N PRO A 294 -0.56 18.52 4.64
CA PRO A 294 0.43 17.46 4.58
C PRO A 294 -0.24 16.11 4.35
N ALA A 295 0.39 15.25 3.56
CA ALA A 295 -0.12 13.91 3.32
C ALA A 295 0.99 12.85 3.39
N THR A 296 0.62 11.65 3.83
CA THR A 296 1.55 10.51 3.89
C THR A 296 2.14 10.16 2.53
N TYR A 297 1.36 10.32 1.46
CA TYR A 297 1.81 10.07 0.09
C TYR A 297 2.73 11.16 -0.47
N ASN A 298 2.82 12.34 0.15
CA ASN A 298 3.86 13.34 -0.16
C ASN A 298 5.20 12.90 0.45
N ASN A 299 5.16 12.52 1.72
CA ASN A 299 6.34 12.14 2.48
C ASN A 299 6.94 10.79 2.03
N ALA A 300 6.10 9.81 1.69
CA ALA A 300 6.55 8.44 1.47
C ALA A 300 7.64 8.30 0.37
N PRO A 301 7.51 8.91 -0.83
CA PRO A 301 8.57 8.83 -1.84
C PRO A 301 9.81 9.65 -1.46
N LEU A 302 9.61 10.80 -0.78
CA LEU A 302 10.70 11.69 -0.38
C LEU A 302 11.73 10.99 0.51
N LEU A 303 11.28 10.15 1.44
CA LEU A 303 12.17 9.39 2.34
C LEU A 303 13.18 8.53 1.55
N GLY A 304 12.76 7.93 0.44
CA GLY A 304 13.65 7.15 -0.42
C GLY A 304 14.72 8.01 -1.10
N ILE A 305 14.34 9.22 -1.54
CA ILE A 305 15.27 10.17 -2.17
C ILE A 305 16.28 10.67 -1.14
N LEU A 306 15.81 11.10 0.04
CA LEU A 306 16.68 11.60 1.11
C LEU A 306 17.65 10.52 1.60
N ALA A 307 17.20 9.27 1.73
CA ALA A 307 18.07 8.15 2.06
C ALA A 307 19.16 7.95 1.00
N ARG A 308 18.81 8.05 -0.29
CA ARG A 308 19.76 7.90 -1.39
C ARG A 308 20.77 9.05 -1.47
N LEU A 309 20.34 10.30 -1.26
CA LEU A 309 21.20 11.48 -1.25
C LEU A 309 22.10 11.52 -0.02
N GLY A 310 21.57 11.19 1.17
CA GLY A 310 22.33 11.12 2.42
C GLY A 310 23.32 9.94 2.48
N GLY A 311 23.06 8.86 1.73
CA GLY A 311 23.96 7.70 1.62
C GLY A 311 25.21 7.93 0.76
N GLY A 312 25.34 9.08 0.08
CA GLY A 312 26.51 9.43 -0.74
C GLY A 312 26.72 8.55 -1.98
N HIS A 313 27.96 8.49 -2.48
CA HIS A 313 28.41 7.62 -3.59
C HIS A 313 28.65 6.16 -3.15
N GLY A 314 28.19 5.76 -1.96
CA GLY A 314 28.34 4.39 -1.48
C GLY A 314 27.80 3.41 -2.53
N GLY A 315 28.58 2.39 -2.89
CA GLY A 315 28.36 1.45 -3.99
C GLY A 315 27.14 0.53 -3.84
N TYR A 316 25.95 1.11 -3.64
CA TYR A 316 24.67 0.43 -3.68
C TYR A 316 24.37 0.02 -5.12
N ASN A 317 24.91 -1.13 -5.51
CA ASN A 317 24.54 -1.76 -6.76
C ASN A 317 23.13 -2.36 -6.58
N GLN A 318 22.10 -1.68 -7.09
CA GLN A 318 20.72 -2.17 -7.06
C GLN A 318 20.49 -3.40 -7.95
N LEU A 319 21.47 -3.75 -8.81
CA LEU A 319 21.50 -4.97 -9.61
C LEU A 319 22.26 -6.11 -8.95
N LEU A 320 23.07 -5.85 -7.91
CA LEU A 320 23.62 -6.97 -7.14
C LEU A 320 22.45 -7.69 -6.50
N PRO A 321 22.30 -8.99 -6.75
CA PRO A 321 21.29 -9.72 -6.09
C PRO A 321 21.71 -9.75 -4.63
N VAL A 322 20.93 -9.12 -3.77
CA VAL A 322 20.76 -9.68 -2.45
C VAL A 322 20.04 -11.02 -2.68
N VAL A 323 20.76 -12.03 -3.22
CA VAL A 323 20.36 -13.45 -3.17
C VAL A 323 20.47 -13.79 -1.70
N VAL A 324 19.48 -13.38 -0.92
CA VAL A 324 19.10 -14.14 0.25
C VAL A 324 18.10 -15.14 -0.29
N PRO A 325 18.36 -16.46 -0.16
CA PRO A 325 17.50 -17.50 -0.69
C PRO A 325 16.03 -17.16 -0.43
N ALA A 326 15.21 -17.23 -1.48
CA ALA A 326 13.77 -17.17 -1.29
C ALA A 326 13.40 -18.27 -0.29
N PRO A 327 12.50 -18.02 0.68
CA PRO A 327 11.89 -19.10 1.43
C PRO A 327 11.37 -20.13 0.43
N ASN A 328 11.62 -21.42 0.68
CA ASN A 328 11.07 -22.48 -0.16
C ASN A 328 9.59 -22.17 -0.42
N PRO A 329 9.15 -22.12 -1.70
CA PRO A 329 7.78 -21.81 -1.98
C PRO A 329 6.95 -22.88 -1.28
N VAL A 330 6.13 -22.47 -0.32
CA VAL A 330 5.03 -23.30 0.16
C VAL A 330 4.03 -23.32 -0.98
N VAL A 331 4.36 -24.11 -2.01
CA VAL A 331 3.45 -24.49 -3.08
C VAL A 331 2.46 -25.44 -2.43
N ALA A 332 1.45 -24.89 -1.76
CA ALA A 332 0.19 -25.59 -1.66
C ALA A 332 -0.45 -25.52 -3.06
N LYS A 333 0.00 -26.40 -3.97
CA LYS A 333 -0.82 -26.78 -5.13
C LYS A 333 -2.20 -27.16 -4.57
N PRO A 334 -3.32 -26.73 -5.18
CA PRO A 334 -4.63 -27.25 -4.84
C PRO A 334 -4.58 -28.77 -4.98
N LYS A 335 -4.69 -29.49 -3.87
CA LYS A 335 -4.77 -30.95 -3.90
C LYS A 335 -6.12 -31.32 -4.54
N PRO A 336 -6.18 -32.26 -5.50
CA PRO A 336 -7.46 -32.75 -6.02
C PRO A 336 -8.33 -33.24 -4.85
N ALA A 337 -9.62 -32.89 -4.89
CA ALA A 337 -10.58 -33.32 -3.89
C ALA A 337 -10.54 -34.86 -3.77
N PRO A 338 -10.43 -35.43 -2.55
CA PRO A 338 -10.58 -36.87 -2.38
C PRO A 338 -12.00 -37.28 -2.77
N LYS A 339 -12.11 -38.35 -3.59
CA LYS A 339 -13.39 -38.99 -3.89
C LYS A 339 -14.07 -39.43 -2.58
N PRO A 340 -15.39 -39.24 -2.44
CA PRO A 340 -16.09 -39.62 -1.22
C PRO A 340 -16.26 -41.14 -1.16
N ASN A 341 -15.87 -41.74 -0.03
CA ASN A 341 -16.36 -43.06 0.38
C ASN A 341 -17.63 -42.89 1.25
N PRO A 342 -18.52 -43.90 1.29
CA PRO A 342 -19.91 -43.74 1.70
C PRO A 342 -20.12 -43.53 3.21
N ALA A 343 -21.27 -42.93 3.51
CA ALA A 343 -21.67 -42.32 4.77
C ALA A 343 -21.77 -43.26 5.98
N SER A 344 -21.37 -42.73 7.14
CA SER A 344 -21.92 -43.08 8.45
C SER A 344 -22.62 -41.84 9.02
N SER A 345 -23.86 -42.00 9.50
CA SER A 345 -24.77 -41.00 10.06
C SER A 345 -24.11 -39.77 10.70
N SER A 346 -23.81 -38.74 9.90
CA SER A 346 -23.20 -37.51 10.38
C SER A 346 -24.27 -36.46 10.61
N SER A 347 -24.24 -35.82 11.79
CA SER A 347 -24.93 -34.56 12.06
C SER A 347 -24.93 -33.65 10.81
N PRO A 348 -26.06 -33.03 10.45
CA PRO A 348 -26.15 -32.16 9.25
C PRO A 348 -25.25 -30.93 9.33
N ILE A 349 -24.67 -30.67 10.50
CA ILE A 349 -23.76 -29.57 10.76
C ILE A 349 -22.52 -30.15 11.43
N THR A 350 -21.33 -29.85 10.88
CA THR A 350 -20.05 -30.25 11.45
C THR A 350 -19.28 -29.05 11.96
N ILE A 351 -18.65 -29.19 13.12
CA ILE A 351 -17.82 -28.16 13.75
C ILE A 351 -16.39 -28.67 13.81
N VAL A 352 -15.43 -27.89 13.32
CA VAL A 352 -14.00 -28.21 13.36
C VAL A 352 -13.26 -27.04 13.99
N GLN A 353 -12.55 -27.29 15.08
CA GLN A 353 -11.74 -26.29 15.78
C GLN A 353 -10.26 -26.56 15.51
N LYS A 354 -9.51 -25.52 15.14
CA LYS A 354 -8.07 -25.59 14.88
C LYS A 354 -7.33 -24.46 15.58
N MET A 355 -6.29 -24.79 16.34
CA MET A 355 -5.35 -23.81 16.87
C MET A 355 -4.56 -23.21 15.70
N THR A 356 -4.56 -21.88 15.60
CA THR A 356 -3.94 -21.16 14.47
C THR A 356 -2.65 -20.44 14.85
N THR A 357 -2.55 -19.94 16.09
CA THR A 357 -1.34 -19.29 16.62
C THR A 357 -1.39 -19.27 18.15
N SER A 358 -0.25 -19.03 18.78
CA SER A 358 -0.10 -18.81 20.23
C SER A 358 0.95 -17.73 20.52
N TRP A 359 0.76 -16.97 21.60
CA TRP A 359 1.72 -15.95 22.05
C TRP A 359 1.72 -15.84 23.57
N ASN A 360 2.81 -15.31 24.13
CA ASN A 360 2.92 -15.02 25.56
C ASN A 360 2.67 -13.52 25.79
N ASP A 361 1.79 -13.20 26.73
CA ASP A 361 1.57 -11.83 27.22
C ASP A 361 1.53 -11.85 28.76
N LYS A 362 2.34 -11.00 29.40
CA LYS A 362 2.45 -10.88 30.87
C LYS A 362 2.58 -12.22 31.61
N GLY A 363 3.40 -13.14 31.09
CA GLY A 363 3.66 -14.44 31.70
C GLY A 363 2.55 -15.48 31.50
N LYS A 364 1.51 -15.19 30.70
CA LYS A 364 0.45 -16.14 30.34
C LYS A 364 0.47 -16.43 28.85
N THR A 365 0.33 -17.70 28.48
CA THR A 365 0.20 -18.13 27.08
C THR A 365 -1.25 -18.02 26.62
N TYR A 366 -1.46 -17.40 25.47
CA TYR A 366 -2.72 -17.30 24.78
C TYR A 366 -2.66 -18.05 23.45
N TYR A 367 -3.80 -18.59 23.05
CA TYR A 367 -4.01 -19.37 21.84
C TYR A 367 -5.16 -18.76 21.06
N ARG A 368 -5.03 -18.66 19.74
CA ARG A 368 -6.12 -18.29 18.83
C ARG A 368 -6.66 -19.53 18.14
N TYR A 369 -7.93 -19.81 18.32
CA TYR A 369 -8.63 -20.90 17.66
C TYR A 369 -9.50 -20.37 16.53
N SER A 370 -9.40 -21.00 15.35
CA SER A 370 -10.35 -20.86 14.25
C SER A 370 -11.33 -22.02 14.30
N THR A 371 -12.62 -21.73 14.27
CA THR A 371 -13.70 -22.71 14.31
C THR A 371 -14.53 -22.60 13.05
N ILE A 372 -14.60 -23.70 12.29
CA ILE A 372 -15.34 -23.80 11.04
C ILE A 372 -16.61 -24.61 11.29
N VAL A 373 -17.77 -24.03 10.99
CA VAL A 373 -19.08 -24.66 11.04
C VAL A 373 -19.57 -24.88 9.62
N THR A 374 -19.71 -26.14 9.20
CA THR A 374 -20.10 -26.51 7.84
C THR A 374 -21.51 -27.06 7.81
N ASN A 375 -22.36 -26.52 6.93
CA ASN A 375 -23.66 -27.12 6.61
C ASN A 375 -23.44 -28.29 5.65
N LYS A 376 -23.51 -29.53 6.15
CA LYS A 376 -23.43 -30.76 5.36
C LYS A 376 -24.80 -31.29 4.93
N SER A 377 -25.88 -30.59 5.27
CA SER A 377 -27.21 -30.94 4.77
C SER A 377 -27.38 -30.54 3.29
N TYR A 378 -28.42 -31.09 2.67
CA TYR A 378 -28.84 -30.73 1.31
C TYR A 378 -29.69 -29.45 1.26
N LYS A 379 -30.02 -28.86 2.41
CA LYS A 379 -30.92 -27.70 2.55
C LYS A 379 -30.16 -26.47 3.04
N THR A 380 -30.71 -25.29 2.79
CA THR A 380 -30.11 -24.05 3.29
C THR A 380 -30.42 -23.89 4.77
N LEU A 381 -29.39 -23.65 5.58
CA LEU A 381 -29.53 -23.37 7.00
C LEU A 381 -30.03 -21.93 7.17
N LYS A 382 -31.29 -21.76 7.59
CA LYS A 382 -31.92 -20.45 7.77
C LYS A 382 -31.65 -19.85 9.15
N ASP A 383 -31.53 -20.70 10.16
CA ASP A 383 -31.15 -20.31 11.51
C ASP A 383 -30.16 -21.32 12.09
N LEU A 384 -29.22 -20.83 12.89
CA LEU A 384 -28.21 -21.60 13.60
C LEU A 384 -27.99 -20.98 14.96
N LYS A 385 -28.10 -21.80 16.01
CA LYS A 385 -27.68 -21.45 17.36
C LYS A 385 -26.60 -22.43 17.82
N LEU A 386 -25.49 -21.85 18.26
CA LEU A 386 -24.34 -22.53 18.84
C LEU A 386 -24.32 -22.26 20.34
N SER A 387 -24.07 -23.30 21.12
CA SER A 387 -23.68 -23.19 22.51
C SER A 387 -22.16 -23.17 22.59
N ILE A 388 -21.60 -22.17 23.27
CA ILE A 388 -20.16 -22.06 23.51
C ILE A 388 -19.95 -21.93 25.00
N SER A 389 -19.35 -22.97 25.60
CA SER A 389 -19.03 -23.00 27.03
C SER A 389 -17.52 -23.06 27.24
N LYS A 390 -17.08 -22.74 28.46
CA LYS A 390 -15.64 -22.57 28.79
C LYS A 390 -14.93 -21.55 27.90
N LEU A 391 -15.65 -20.52 27.45
CA LEU A 391 -15.07 -19.39 26.72
C LEU A 391 -14.78 -18.25 27.70
N TYR A 392 -13.49 -17.97 27.91
CA TYR A 392 -13.04 -16.94 28.86
C TYR A 392 -12.38 -15.73 28.17
N GLY A 393 -12.29 -15.75 26.84
CA GLY A 393 -11.69 -14.67 26.05
C GLY A 393 -12.64 -14.15 24.96
N PRO A 394 -12.19 -13.13 24.21
CA PRO A 394 -12.99 -12.51 23.17
C PRO A 394 -13.23 -13.47 21.99
N LEU A 395 -14.40 -13.33 21.37
CA LEU A 395 -14.86 -14.08 20.20
C LEU A 395 -15.32 -13.12 19.10
N TRP A 396 -15.02 -13.46 17.85
CA TRP A 396 -15.41 -12.72 16.65
C TRP A 396 -15.99 -13.64 15.59
N GLY A 397 -16.92 -13.14 14.79
CA GLY A 397 -17.53 -13.89 13.67
C GLY A 397 -18.88 -14.52 13.97
N LEU A 398 -19.45 -14.33 15.16
CA LEU A 398 -20.81 -14.73 15.53
C LEU A 398 -21.54 -13.56 16.20
N ALA A 399 -22.88 -13.56 16.12
CA ALA A 399 -23.71 -12.66 16.91
C ALA A 399 -24.17 -13.36 18.20
N LYS A 400 -24.04 -12.71 19.35
CA LYS A 400 -24.52 -13.24 20.62
C LYS A 400 -26.01 -12.90 20.80
N SER A 401 -26.83 -13.90 21.10
CA SER A 401 -28.26 -13.76 21.41
C SER A 401 -28.61 -14.61 22.64
N GLY A 402 -28.85 -13.93 23.77
CA GLY A 402 -28.98 -14.57 25.08
C GLY A 402 -27.75 -15.40 25.45
N ASN A 403 -27.99 -16.69 25.71
CA ASN A 403 -26.96 -17.68 26.06
C ASN A 403 -26.41 -18.44 24.83
N SER A 404 -26.77 -18.02 23.61
CA SER A 404 -26.39 -18.69 22.36
C SER A 404 -25.67 -17.74 21.40
N TYR A 405 -25.00 -18.33 20.41
CA TYR A 405 -24.34 -17.61 19.33
C TYR A 405 -24.92 -18.03 17.99
N GLY A 406 -25.32 -17.07 17.17
CA GLY A 406 -25.85 -17.32 15.84
C GLY A 406 -25.03 -16.68 14.74
N PHE A 407 -25.60 -16.62 13.54
CA PHE A 407 -24.95 -15.97 12.42
C PHE A 407 -24.59 -14.51 12.73
N PRO A 408 -23.45 -14.01 12.23
CA PRO A 408 -23.14 -12.59 12.31
C PRO A 408 -24.19 -11.77 11.51
N THR A 409 -24.33 -10.49 11.83
CA THR A 409 -25.36 -9.60 11.27
C THR A 409 -25.34 -9.47 9.73
N TRP A 410 -24.23 -9.82 9.09
CA TRP A 410 -24.06 -9.80 7.64
C TRP A 410 -24.37 -11.15 6.95
N LEU A 411 -24.68 -12.20 7.70
CA LEU A 411 -24.99 -13.53 7.17
C LEU A 411 -26.38 -13.98 7.63
N ASN A 412 -27.33 -14.07 6.70
CA ASN A 412 -28.72 -14.42 7.02
C ASN A 412 -29.05 -15.91 6.82
N SER A 413 -28.17 -16.67 6.17
CA SER A 413 -28.34 -18.13 5.98
C SER A 413 -27.02 -18.77 5.52
N LEU A 414 -26.90 -20.09 5.68
CA LEU A 414 -25.73 -20.86 5.22
C LEU A 414 -26.16 -21.95 4.23
N PRO A 415 -25.88 -21.79 2.92
CA PRO A 415 -26.26 -22.78 1.90
C PRO A 415 -25.61 -24.15 2.10
N ALA A 416 -26.18 -25.17 1.45
CA ALA A 416 -25.63 -26.54 1.46
C ALA A 416 -24.16 -26.56 1.02
N GLY A 417 -23.31 -27.26 1.78
CA GLY A 417 -21.87 -27.39 1.54
C GLY A 417 -21.04 -26.14 1.89
N LYS A 418 -21.67 -25.03 2.34
CA LYS A 418 -20.95 -23.82 2.75
C LYS A 418 -20.57 -23.86 4.22
N SER A 419 -19.56 -23.08 4.57
CA SER A 419 -19.04 -22.99 5.93
C SER A 419 -19.01 -21.55 6.43
N LEU A 420 -19.23 -21.40 7.74
CA LEU A 420 -19.02 -20.19 8.51
C LEU A 420 -17.77 -20.38 9.36
N GLU A 421 -16.89 -19.38 9.39
CA GLU A 421 -15.73 -19.37 10.28
C GLU A 421 -15.92 -18.30 11.36
N PHE A 422 -15.62 -18.66 12.61
CA PHE A 422 -15.49 -17.74 13.71
C PHE A 422 -14.21 -18.03 14.50
N VAL A 423 -13.74 -17.02 15.23
CA VAL A 423 -12.44 -17.09 15.92
C VAL A 423 -12.57 -16.64 17.36
N TYR A 424 -11.82 -17.27 18.25
CA TYR A 424 -11.75 -16.84 19.64
C TYR A 424 -10.33 -17.00 20.19
N ILE A 425 -10.03 -16.20 21.21
CA ILE A 425 -8.75 -16.23 21.93
C ILE A 425 -8.98 -16.86 23.29
N HIS A 426 -8.07 -17.75 23.68
CA HIS A 426 -8.17 -18.47 24.94
C HIS A 426 -6.80 -18.69 25.57
N SER A 427 -6.70 -18.73 26.89
CA SER A 427 -5.45 -19.04 27.61
C SER A 427 -5.35 -20.48 28.09
N THR A 428 -6.25 -21.37 27.66
CA THR A 428 -6.31 -22.79 28.06
C THR A 428 -6.74 -23.66 26.86
N SER A 429 -7.16 -24.92 27.11
CA SER A 429 -7.73 -25.83 26.10
C SER A 429 -8.87 -25.19 25.28
N PRO A 430 -9.19 -25.69 24.07
CA PRO A 430 -10.27 -25.15 23.24
C PRO A 430 -11.59 -25.00 24.03
N ALA A 431 -12.36 -23.95 23.72
CA ALA A 431 -13.72 -23.80 24.25
C ALA A 431 -14.63 -24.90 23.67
N ASP A 432 -15.60 -25.35 24.46
CA ASP A 432 -16.55 -26.39 24.05
C ASP A 432 -17.61 -25.74 23.15
N VAL A 433 -17.64 -26.12 21.87
CA VAL A 433 -18.58 -25.59 20.88
C VAL A 433 -19.51 -26.70 20.40
N SER A 434 -20.81 -26.50 20.54
CA SER A 434 -21.83 -27.43 20.07
C SER A 434 -23.00 -26.71 19.38
N VAL A 435 -23.75 -27.43 18.56
CA VAL A 435 -25.00 -26.92 17.98
C VAL A 435 -26.11 -27.08 19.01
N SER A 436 -26.73 -25.97 19.41
CA SER A 436 -27.87 -26.00 20.33
C SER A 436 -29.20 -26.16 19.59
N SER A 437 -29.37 -25.48 18.44
CA SER A 437 -30.53 -25.65 17.58
C SER A 437 -30.24 -25.14 16.17
N TYR A 438 -31.02 -25.58 15.19
CA TYR A 438 -30.93 -25.08 13.82
C TYR A 438 -32.25 -25.25 13.06
N ASN A 439 -32.41 -24.50 11.98
CA ASN A 439 -33.55 -24.61 11.07
C ASN A 439 -33.07 -24.76 9.62
N LEU A 440 -33.54 -25.81 8.93
CA LEU A 440 -33.29 -26.07 7.52
C LEU A 440 -34.50 -25.63 6.70
N GLY A 441 -34.28 -24.70 5.76
CA GLY A 441 -35.30 -24.19 4.86
C GLY A 441 -35.58 -25.05 3.64
#